data_AF-A0A8T7K8U8-F1
#
_entry.id   AF-A0A8T7K8U8-F1
#
_cell.length_a   1.000
_cell.length_b   1.000
_cell.length_c   1.000
_cell.angle_alpha   90.00
_cell.angle_beta   90.00
_cell.angle_gamma   90.00
#
_symmetry.space_group_name_H-M   'P 1'
#
loop_
_entity.id
_entity.type
_entity.pdbx_description
1 polymer ?
#
loop_
_entity_poly.entity_id
_entity_poly.type
_entity_poly.pdbx_seq_one_letter_code
_entity_poly.pdbx_strand_id
1 'polypeptide(L)'
;MSHIFISYSKKNHDYAQQLADKLVHLGFGVWLDARVENHYWAEVTKTAVQECAAFVILMSPDAMRSRQVQKEVAYAKVRHKPIIPLLLDGKSWTKTYINVCDRRIPDRNFFVYLARHAPHTQGHGRHFEPADVLIEPTLRFHGVYSAQTPRGQSVLRFFEDGRVLEYTNKPNEAPMTFDELEARHHRKVNEGRYEINGRDLVCTFSVNHAKVTYEGTIDLDTVEFRWYNYGTKKRGQGLYQFIPAL
;
A
#
# COMPACT_ATOMS: atom_id res chain seq x y z
N MET A 1 -14.34 2.57 -17.28
CA MET A 1 -13.82 2.34 -15.92
C MET A 1 -13.03 1.04 -15.98
N SER A 2 -11.84 1.00 -15.39
CA SER A 2 -11.00 -0.19 -15.42
C SER A 2 -10.93 -0.79 -14.02
N HIS A 3 -11.15 -2.10 -13.90
CA HIS A 3 -11.21 -2.79 -12.61
C HIS A 3 -10.40 -4.09 -12.61
N ILE A 4 -10.09 -4.59 -11.41
CA ILE A 4 -9.53 -5.92 -11.17
C ILE A 4 -10.70 -6.88 -10.94
N PHE A 5 -10.81 -7.91 -11.77
CA PHE A 5 -11.80 -8.95 -11.58
C PHE A 5 -11.21 -10.06 -10.70
N ILE A 6 -11.88 -10.41 -9.60
CA ILE A 6 -11.45 -11.51 -8.72
C ILE A 6 -12.40 -12.69 -8.91
N SER A 7 -11.92 -13.75 -9.56
CA SER A 7 -12.62 -15.02 -9.72
C SER A 7 -12.25 -15.97 -8.57
N TYR A 8 -13.25 -16.56 -7.93
CA TYR A 8 -13.07 -17.42 -6.76
C TYR A 8 -14.26 -18.39 -6.59
N SER A 9 -14.07 -19.44 -5.80
CA SER A 9 -15.20 -20.29 -5.37
C SER A 9 -15.93 -19.66 -4.18
N LYS A 10 -17.24 -19.88 -4.04
CA LYS A 10 -18.02 -19.35 -2.90
C LYS A 10 -17.42 -19.70 -1.52
N LYS A 11 -16.76 -20.85 -1.40
CA LYS A 11 -16.11 -21.28 -0.14
C LYS A 11 -14.83 -20.50 0.19
N ASN A 12 -14.33 -19.71 -0.75
CA ASN A 12 -13.15 -18.87 -0.58
C ASN A 12 -13.50 -17.38 -0.44
N HIS A 13 -14.78 -17.07 -0.20
CA HIS A 13 -15.30 -15.71 -0.08
C HIS A 13 -14.54 -14.88 0.95
N ASP A 14 -14.27 -15.42 2.13
CA ASP A 14 -13.64 -14.64 3.20
C ASP A 14 -12.27 -14.09 2.80
N TYR A 15 -11.46 -14.89 2.12
CA TYR A 15 -10.16 -14.45 1.61
C TYR A 15 -10.33 -13.51 0.40
N ALA A 16 -11.29 -13.78 -0.49
CA ALA A 16 -11.56 -12.94 -1.66
C ALA A 16 -12.02 -11.53 -1.24
N GLN A 17 -12.84 -11.43 -0.20
CA GLN A 17 -13.29 -10.17 0.38
C GLN A 17 -12.12 -9.43 1.03
N GLN A 18 -11.29 -10.09 1.85
CA GLN A 18 -10.10 -9.45 2.44
C GLN A 18 -9.14 -8.90 1.37
N LEU A 19 -8.93 -9.64 0.29
CA LEU A 19 -8.12 -9.18 -0.84
C LEU A 19 -8.77 -7.99 -1.56
N ALA A 20 -10.08 -8.05 -1.80
CA ALA A 20 -10.83 -6.95 -2.41
C ALA A 20 -10.75 -5.69 -1.56
N ASP A 21 -10.97 -5.79 -0.25
CA ASP A 21 -10.91 -4.66 0.68
C ASP A 21 -9.51 -4.03 0.66
N LYS A 22 -8.45 -4.84 0.66
CA LYS A 22 -7.08 -4.34 0.55
C LYS A 22 -6.83 -3.63 -0.78
N LEU A 23 -7.32 -4.17 -1.89
CA LEU A 23 -7.17 -3.55 -3.21
C LEU A 23 -7.94 -2.24 -3.32
N VAL A 24 -9.19 -2.19 -2.83
CA VAL A 24 -9.99 -0.96 -2.77
C VAL A 24 -9.31 0.08 -1.88
N HIS A 25 -8.75 -0.34 -0.73
CA HIS A 25 -7.98 0.52 0.16
C HIS A 25 -6.73 1.11 -0.51
N LEU A 26 -6.16 0.41 -1.49
CA LEU A 26 -5.05 0.86 -2.32
C LEU A 26 -5.51 1.62 -3.59
N GLY A 27 -6.79 2.00 -3.68
CA GLY A 27 -7.33 2.80 -4.79
C GLY A 27 -7.64 2.02 -6.08
N PHE A 28 -7.58 0.69 -6.06
CA PHE A 28 -7.98 -0.11 -7.22
C PHE A 28 -9.51 -0.20 -7.32
N GLY A 29 -10.04 -0.07 -8.54
CA GLY A 29 -11.39 -0.55 -8.83
C GLY A 29 -11.40 -2.08 -8.76
N VAL A 30 -12.29 -2.67 -7.98
CA VAL A 30 -12.40 -4.13 -7.82
C VAL A 30 -13.80 -4.59 -8.19
N TRP A 31 -13.86 -5.67 -8.97
CA TRP A 31 -15.07 -6.44 -9.19
C TRP A 31 -14.95 -7.78 -8.47
N LEU A 32 -15.71 -7.92 -7.39
CA LEU A 32 -15.88 -9.16 -6.66
C LEU A 32 -17.29 -9.66 -6.94
N ASP A 33 -17.44 -10.70 -7.74
CA ASP A 33 -18.77 -11.27 -7.97
C ASP A 33 -19.16 -12.11 -6.75
N ALA A 34 -20.11 -11.59 -5.99
CA ALA A 34 -20.97 -12.38 -5.15
C ALA A 34 -22.40 -12.06 -5.57
N ARG A 35 -23.02 -12.92 -6.38
CA ARG A 35 -24.29 -13.61 -6.07
C ARG A 35 -25.10 -13.92 -7.35
N VAL A 36 -25.65 -15.13 -7.33
CA VAL A 36 -26.79 -15.65 -8.13
C VAL A 36 -26.52 -16.08 -9.58
N GLU A 37 -26.80 -17.37 -9.85
CA GLU A 37 -26.93 -17.94 -11.18
C GLU A 37 -28.28 -17.50 -11.80
N ASN A 38 -28.31 -16.36 -12.48
CA ASN A 38 -29.44 -15.99 -13.34
C ASN A 38 -28.89 -15.50 -14.68
N HIS A 39 -29.60 -15.79 -15.78
CA HIS A 39 -29.16 -15.53 -17.16
C HIS A 39 -28.77 -14.07 -17.42
N TYR A 40 -29.43 -13.11 -16.78
CA TYR A 40 -29.06 -11.68 -16.87
C TYR A 40 -27.71 -11.37 -16.23
N TRP A 41 -27.38 -12.06 -15.12
CA TRP A 41 -26.12 -11.88 -14.41
C TRP A 41 -24.94 -12.48 -15.18
N ALA A 42 -25.16 -13.55 -15.94
CA ALA A 42 -24.11 -14.15 -16.77
C ALA A 42 -23.52 -13.17 -17.81
N GLU A 43 -24.36 -12.31 -18.42
CA GLU A 43 -23.88 -11.28 -19.36
C GLU A 43 -23.17 -10.13 -18.64
N VAL A 44 -23.61 -9.78 -17.42
CA VAL A 44 -22.92 -8.78 -16.59
C VAL A 44 -21.53 -9.27 -16.17
N THR A 45 -21.42 -10.49 -15.65
CA THR A 45 -20.13 -11.09 -15.27
C THR A 45 -19.20 -11.20 -16.48
N LYS A 46 -19.73 -11.60 -17.65
CA LYS A 46 -18.96 -11.65 -18.90
C LYS A 46 -18.49 -10.27 -19.33
N THR A 47 -19.32 -9.25 -19.22
CA THR A 47 -18.95 -7.85 -19.51
C THR A 47 -17.88 -7.37 -18.54
N ALA A 48 -18.00 -7.67 -17.25
CA ALA A 48 -16.98 -7.36 -16.25
C ALA A 48 -15.63 -8.02 -16.60
N VAL A 49 -15.62 -9.31 -16.92
CA VAL A 49 -14.38 -9.98 -17.38
C VAL A 49 -13.85 -9.39 -18.69
N GLN A 50 -14.72 -8.92 -19.59
CA GLN A 50 -14.30 -8.28 -20.84
C GLN A 50 -13.70 -6.89 -20.61
N GLU A 51 -14.18 -6.14 -19.63
CA GLU A 51 -13.77 -4.76 -19.35
C GLU A 51 -12.68 -4.67 -18.29
N CYS A 52 -12.38 -5.76 -17.57
CA CYS A 52 -11.34 -5.74 -16.54
C CYS A 52 -9.95 -5.47 -17.13
N ALA A 53 -9.12 -4.79 -16.35
CA ALA A 53 -7.71 -4.59 -16.67
C ALA A 53 -6.85 -5.81 -16.32
N ALA A 54 -7.22 -6.50 -15.24
CA ALA A 54 -6.53 -7.67 -14.73
C ALA A 54 -7.54 -8.67 -14.19
N PHE A 55 -7.21 -9.95 -14.32
CA PHE A 55 -8.03 -11.07 -13.87
C PHE A 55 -7.27 -11.86 -12.81
N VAL A 56 -7.67 -11.73 -11.55
CA VAL A 56 -7.12 -12.48 -10.43
C VAL A 56 -7.95 -13.75 -10.23
N ILE A 57 -7.31 -14.91 -10.11
CA ILE A 57 -7.99 -16.19 -9.84
C ILE A 57 -7.48 -16.80 -8.54
N LEU A 58 -8.40 -17.04 -7.59
CA LEU A 58 -8.12 -17.79 -6.37
C LEU A 58 -8.27 -19.29 -6.65
N MET A 59 -7.15 -19.98 -6.76
CA MET A 59 -7.09 -21.41 -7.07
C MET A 59 -7.28 -22.23 -5.79
N SER A 60 -8.25 -23.14 -5.83
CA SER A 60 -8.57 -24.11 -4.79
C SER A 60 -9.25 -25.33 -5.44
N PRO A 61 -9.34 -26.48 -4.74
CA PRO A 61 -10.10 -27.64 -5.24
C PRO A 61 -11.57 -27.32 -5.55
N ASP A 62 -12.17 -26.37 -4.83
CA ASP A 62 -13.55 -25.94 -5.05
C ASP A 62 -13.68 -24.98 -6.23
N ALA A 63 -12.70 -24.07 -6.42
CA ALA A 63 -12.63 -23.25 -7.62
C ALA A 63 -12.47 -24.14 -8.87
N MET A 64 -11.76 -25.27 -8.72
CA MET A 64 -11.55 -26.21 -9.80
C MET A 64 -12.79 -26.96 -10.27
N ARG A 65 -13.69 -27.27 -9.34
CA ARG A 65 -14.97 -27.91 -9.67
C ARG A 65 -16.05 -26.90 -10.06
N SER A 66 -15.80 -25.60 -9.85
CA SER A 66 -16.77 -24.55 -10.16
C SER A 66 -16.87 -24.29 -11.66
N ARG A 67 -18.01 -24.69 -12.26
CA ARG A 67 -18.31 -24.43 -13.68
C ARG A 67 -18.23 -22.94 -14.02
N GLN A 68 -18.65 -22.07 -13.11
CA GLN A 68 -18.62 -20.62 -13.31
C GLN A 68 -17.17 -20.12 -13.39
N VAL A 69 -16.31 -20.51 -12.46
CA VAL A 69 -14.88 -20.15 -12.46
C VAL A 69 -14.21 -20.65 -13.74
N GLN A 70 -14.50 -21.88 -14.17
CA GLN A 70 -13.94 -22.41 -15.42
C GLN A 70 -14.35 -21.58 -16.65
N LYS A 71 -15.63 -21.15 -16.72
CA LYS A 71 -16.11 -20.27 -17.80
C LYS A 71 -15.41 -18.91 -17.78
N GLU A 72 -15.29 -18.29 -16.62
CA GLU A 72 -14.63 -16.99 -16.47
C GLU A 72 -13.16 -17.06 -16.86
N VAL A 73 -12.42 -18.07 -16.40
CA VAL A 73 -11.01 -18.28 -16.75
C VAL A 73 -10.86 -18.51 -18.26
N ALA A 74 -11.71 -19.35 -18.86
CA ALA A 74 -11.68 -19.58 -20.30
C ALA A 74 -11.97 -18.29 -21.08
N TYR A 75 -12.95 -17.50 -20.64
CA TYR A 75 -13.31 -16.25 -21.28
C TYR A 75 -12.20 -15.19 -21.14
N ALA A 76 -11.60 -15.05 -19.95
CA ALA A 76 -10.46 -14.16 -19.71
C ALA A 76 -9.27 -14.51 -20.62
N LYS A 77 -8.99 -15.80 -20.83
CA LYS A 77 -7.96 -16.27 -21.78
C LYS A 77 -8.28 -15.85 -23.21
N VAL A 78 -9.51 -16.06 -23.67
CA VAL A 78 -9.96 -15.65 -25.02
C VAL A 78 -9.86 -14.14 -25.21
N ARG A 79 -10.09 -13.36 -24.15
CA ARG A 79 -9.96 -11.89 -24.16
C ARG A 79 -8.54 -11.39 -23.89
N HIS A 80 -7.54 -12.28 -23.84
CA HIS A 80 -6.13 -11.96 -23.57
C HIS A 80 -5.92 -11.10 -22.31
N LYS A 81 -6.75 -11.33 -21.28
CA LYS A 81 -6.60 -10.60 -20.02
C LYS A 81 -5.31 -11.03 -19.30
N PRO A 82 -4.61 -10.10 -18.63
CA PRO A 82 -3.55 -10.45 -17.69
C PRO A 82 -4.13 -11.30 -16.56
N ILE A 83 -3.86 -12.60 -16.57
CA ILE A 83 -4.33 -13.55 -15.55
C ILE A 83 -3.28 -13.69 -14.45
N ILE A 84 -3.68 -13.47 -13.21
CA ILE A 84 -2.83 -13.50 -12.02
C ILE A 84 -3.35 -14.59 -11.07
N PRO A 85 -2.74 -15.79 -11.12
CA PRO A 85 -3.18 -16.91 -10.29
C PRO A 85 -2.60 -16.86 -8.88
N LEU A 86 -3.48 -16.97 -7.88
CA LEU A 86 -3.16 -17.08 -6.46
C LEU A 86 -3.56 -18.49 -5.98
N LEU A 87 -2.60 -19.28 -5.51
CA LEU A 87 -2.87 -20.58 -4.93
C LEU A 87 -3.30 -20.40 -3.48
N LEU A 88 -4.59 -20.62 -3.20
CA LEU A 88 -5.17 -20.50 -1.87
C LEU A 88 -5.25 -21.85 -1.15
N ASP A 89 -5.44 -22.93 -1.88
CA ASP A 89 -5.49 -24.29 -1.34
C ASP A 89 -5.23 -25.34 -2.43
N GLY A 90 -4.84 -26.55 -2.04
CA GLY A 90 -4.68 -27.70 -2.91
C GLY A 90 -3.49 -27.58 -3.86
N LYS A 91 -3.71 -27.94 -5.13
CA LYS A 91 -2.66 -27.97 -6.16
C LYS A 91 -2.90 -26.89 -7.20
N SER A 92 -1.82 -26.22 -7.61
CA SER A 92 -1.86 -25.32 -8.76
C SER A 92 -2.18 -26.10 -10.04
N TRP A 93 -2.98 -25.47 -10.89
CA TRP A 93 -3.26 -25.88 -12.27
C TRP A 93 -2.64 -24.93 -13.32
N THR A 94 -1.83 -23.96 -12.88
CA THR A 94 -1.05 -23.06 -13.72
C THR A 94 0.45 -23.25 -13.45
N LYS A 95 1.27 -22.94 -14.46
CA LYS A 95 2.74 -23.04 -14.38
C LYS A 95 3.34 -22.04 -13.38
N THR A 96 2.80 -20.82 -13.35
CA THR A 96 3.21 -19.75 -12.45
C THR A 96 2.03 -19.37 -11.55
N TYR A 97 2.30 -19.04 -10.30
CA TYR A 97 1.32 -18.59 -9.32
C TYR A 97 1.97 -17.93 -8.11
N ILE A 98 1.18 -17.16 -7.37
CA ILE A 98 1.54 -16.60 -6.07
C ILE A 98 0.95 -17.53 -5.00
N ASN A 99 1.77 -18.03 -4.08
CA ASN A 99 1.32 -18.92 -3.01
C ASN A 99 0.78 -18.10 -1.84
N VAL A 100 -0.50 -18.30 -1.51
CA VAL A 100 -1.20 -17.68 -0.37
C VAL A 100 -1.94 -18.73 0.47
N CYS A 101 -1.44 -19.98 0.48
CA CYS A 101 -2.00 -21.07 1.27
C CYS A 101 -1.97 -20.79 2.79
N ASP A 102 -1.08 -19.91 3.24
CA ASP A 102 -1.00 -19.42 4.61
C ASP A 102 -2.08 -18.38 4.97
N ARG A 103 -2.97 -18.07 4.02
CA ARG A 103 -4.06 -17.09 4.14
C ARG A 103 -3.59 -15.65 4.32
N ARG A 104 -2.31 -15.34 4.09
CA ARG A 104 -1.83 -13.96 4.06
C ARG A 104 -2.13 -13.32 2.73
N ILE A 105 -2.39 -12.02 2.76
CA ILE A 105 -2.48 -11.18 1.56
C ILE A 105 -1.13 -11.23 0.81
N PRO A 106 -1.11 -11.24 -0.54
CA PRO A 106 0.13 -11.25 -1.31
C PRO A 106 1.05 -10.09 -0.95
N ASP A 107 2.35 -10.27 -1.19
CA ASP A 107 3.34 -9.25 -0.95
C ASP A 107 3.21 -8.04 -1.89
N ARG A 108 4.09 -7.05 -1.70
CA ARG A 108 4.10 -5.81 -2.49
C ARG A 108 4.22 -6.05 -4.00
N ASN A 109 4.95 -7.08 -4.44
CA ASN A 109 5.19 -7.32 -5.87
C ASN A 109 3.88 -7.61 -6.62
N PHE A 110 2.91 -8.22 -5.94
CA PHE A 110 1.57 -8.44 -6.50
C PHE A 110 0.85 -7.13 -6.83
N PHE A 111 0.84 -6.16 -5.90
CA PHE A 111 0.16 -4.88 -6.09
C PHE A 111 0.85 -4.03 -7.16
N VAL A 112 2.18 -4.02 -7.17
CA VAL A 112 2.99 -3.36 -8.20
C VAL A 112 2.68 -3.95 -9.58
N TYR A 113 2.58 -5.28 -9.68
CA TYR A 113 2.22 -5.95 -10.93
C TYR A 113 0.82 -5.55 -11.39
N LEU A 114 -0.17 -5.52 -10.48
CA LEU A 114 -1.53 -5.08 -10.79
C LEU A 114 -1.58 -3.64 -11.29
N ALA A 115 -0.83 -2.72 -10.68
CA ALA A 115 -0.78 -1.31 -11.05
C ALA A 115 -0.26 -1.08 -12.49
N ARG A 116 0.50 -2.01 -13.06
CA ARG A 116 0.92 -1.96 -14.48
C ARG A 116 -0.21 -2.22 -15.45
N HIS A 117 -1.25 -2.94 -15.03
CA HIS A 117 -2.36 -3.37 -15.89
C HIS A 117 -3.64 -2.58 -15.62
N ALA A 118 -3.92 -2.24 -14.36
CA ALA A 118 -5.11 -1.49 -13.95
C ALA A 118 -4.76 -0.03 -13.68
N PRO A 119 -5.32 0.94 -14.44
CA PRO A 119 -5.32 2.34 -14.06
C PRO A 119 -5.91 2.49 -12.65
N HIS A 120 -5.11 2.98 -11.72
CA HIS A 120 -5.54 3.36 -10.39
C HIS A 120 -6.03 4.80 -10.48
N THR A 121 -7.34 5.00 -10.49
CA THR A 121 -7.90 6.34 -10.30
C THR A 121 -7.80 6.71 -8.83
N GLN A 122 -7.54 7.98 -8.53
CA GLN A 122 -7.75 8.54 -7.19
C GLN A 122 -9.18 8.20 -6.76
N GLY A 123 -9.36 7.25 -5.84
CA GLY A 123 -10.66 6.67 -5.54
C GLY A 123 -11.03 6.88 -4.07
N HIS A 124 -12.25 7.38 -3.85
CA HIS A 124 -13.03 7.21 -2.61
C HIS A 124 -12.37 7.68 -1.30
N GLY A 125 -12.06 8.98 -1.21
CA GLY A 125 -11.83 9.64 0.09
C GLY A 125 -10.47 9.39 0.75
N ARG A 126 -9.51 8.77 0.06
CA ARG A 126 -8.10 8.69 0.51
C ARG A 126 -7.16 9.10 -0.62
N HIS A 127 -6.11 9.87 -0.29
CA HIS A 127 -5.01 10.16 -1.21
C HIS A 127 -4.15 8.90 -1.44
N PHE A 128 -3.94 8.59 -2.72
CA PHE A 128 -3.11 7.48 -3.19
C PHE A 128 -1.63 7.91 -3.22
N GLU A 129 -0.72 7.05 -2.74
CA GLU A 129 0.71 7.38 -2.60
C GLU A 129 1.59 6.54 -3.53
N PRO A 130 2.69 7.10 -4.10
CA PRO A 130 3.65 6.32 -4.89
C PRO A 130 4.18 5.07 -4.16
N ALA A 131 4.29 5.11 -2.82
CA ALA A 131 4.69 3.98 -1.98
C ALA A 131 3.85 2.71 -2.18
N ASP A 132 2.57 2.86 -2.53
CA ASP A 132 1.61 1.77 -2.67
C ASP A 132 1.91 0.86 -3.89
N VAL A 133 2.60 1.37 -4.92
CA VAL A 133 2.73 0.69 -6.22
C VAL A 133 4.12 0.72 -6.85
N LEU A 134 5.10 1.41 -6.26
CA LEU A 134 6.48 1.39 -6.77
C LEU A 134 7.22 0.09 -6.42
N ILE A 135 8.21 -0.29 -7.22
CA ILE A 135 9.04 -1.49 -6.98
C ILE A 135 9.96 -1.27 -5.77
N GLU A 136 10.56 -0.08 -5.67
CA GLU A 136 11.39 0.33 -4.53
C GLU A 136 10.52 0.97 -3.43
N PRO A 137 10.70 0.60 -2.15
CA PRO A 137 10.04 1.28 -1.03
C PRO A 137 10.31 2.77 -1.09
N THR A 138 9.27 3.58 -0.95
CA THR A 138 9.41 5.03 -0.90
C THR A 138 8.55 5.59 0.22
N LEU A 139 8.73 6.87 0.50
CA LEU A 139 7.95 7.61 1.48
C LEU A 139 6.51 7.80 1.02
N ARG A 140 5.63 7.92 2.01
CA ARG A 140 4.27 8.44 1.86
C ARG A 140 4.25 9.92 2.22
N PHE A 141 3.50 10.71 1.47
CA PHE A 141 3.47 12.15 1.57
C PHE A 141 2.18 12.68 2.22
N HIS A 142 1.04 12.00 2.07
CA HIS A 142 -0.24 12.42 2.63
C HIS A 142 -0.48 11.87 4.06
N GLY A 143 0.40 12.27 4.96
CA GLY A 143 0.35 11.90 6.37
C GLY A 143 1.64 12.29 7.07
N VAL A 144 1.85 11.70 8.26
CA VAL A 144 3.05 11.93 9.06
C VAL A 144 3.65 10.62 9.51
N TYR A 145 4.97 10.58 9.66
CA TYR A 145 5.67 9.47 10.29
C TYR A 145 5.92 9.82 11.75
N SER A 146 5.52 8.95 12.68
CA SER A 146 5.63 9.24 14.11
C SER A 146 6.30 8.11 14.90
N ALA A 147 7.14 8.50 15.85
CA ALA A 147 7.76 7.59 16.81
C ALA A 147 7.69 8.16 18.24
N GLN A 148 7.49 7.29 19.23
CA GLN A 148 7.68 7.64 20.62
C GLN A 148 9.16 7.67 20.98
N THR A 149 9.58 8.70 21.71
CA THR A 149 10.97 8.90 22.15
C THR A 149 10.99 9.22 23.64
N PRO A 150 12.15 9.11 24.33
CA PRO A 150 12.27 9.54 25.72
C PRO A 150 11.95 11.02 25.97
N ARG A 151 11.93 11.86 24.92
CA ARG A 151 11.60 13.29 25.02
C ARG A 151 10.14 13.61 24.70
N GLY A 152 9.34 12.59 24.41
CA GLY A 152 7.98 12.70 23.89
C GLY A 152 7.89 12.18 22.47
N GLN A 153 6.91 12.65 21.69
CA GLN A 153 6.64 12.10 20.37
C GLN A 153 7.39 12.89 19.29
N SER A 154 8.20 12.20 18.49
CA SER A 154 8.77 12.73 17.27
C SER A 154 7.82 12.52 16.11
N VAL A 155 7.65 13.54 15.28
CA VAL A 155 6.78 13.55 14.10
C VAL A 155 7.54 14.14 12.91
N LEU A 156 7.51 13.43 11.79
CA LEU A 156 8.15 13.78 10.53
C LEU A 156 7.09 13.91 9.42
N ARG A 157 7.15 14.99 8.64
CA ARG A 157 6.30 15.21 7.46
C ARG A 157 7.20 15.40 6.25
N PHE A 158 7.10 14.50 5.27
CA PHE A 158 7.90 14.51 4.05
C PHE A 158 7.12 15.08 2.89
N PHE A 159 7.73 15.88 2.02
CA PHE A 159 7.10 16.47 0.83
C PHE A 159 7.73 15.91 -0.45
N GLU A 160 6.97 15.83 -1.54
CA GLU A 160 7.47 15.31 -2.83
C GLU A 160 8.64 16.12 -3.40
N ASP A 161 8.79 17.39 -3.01
CA ASP A 161 9.88 18.29 -3.43
C ASP A 161 11.21 18.10 -2.67
N GLY A 162 11.34 17.00 -1.91
CA GLY A 162 12.53 16.67 -1.14
C GLY A 162 12.65 17.39 0.20
N ARG A 163 11.63 18.16 0.64
CA ARG A 163 11.61 18.76 1.98
C ARG A 163 11.09 17.78 3.04
N VAL A 164 11.57 17.95 4.26
CA VAL A 164 11.06 17.25 5.44
C VAL A 164 10.94 18.22 6.62
N LEU A 165 9.86 18.11 7.35
CA LEU A 165 9.63 18.82 8.60
C LEU A 165 9.76 17.84 9.77
N GLU A 166 10.46 18.23 10.82
CA GLU A 166 10.57 17.51 12.08
C GLU A 166 10.01 18.36 13.22
N TYR A 167 9.17 17.73 14.03
CA TYR A 167 8.65 18.31 15.26
C TYR A 167 8.68 17.28 16.39
N THR A 168 9.06 17.71 17.59
CA THR A 168 9.00 16.87 18.81
C THR A 168 8.05 17.49 19.81
N ASN A 169 6.93 16.80 20.09
CA ASN A 169 6.04 17.09 21.20
C ASN A 169 6.69 16.72 22.54
N LYS A 170 6.38 17.48 23.59
CA LYS A 170 6.69 17.03 24.96
C LYS A 170 5.81 15.83 25.35
N PRO A 171 6.19 15.03 26.36
CA PRO A 171 5.47 13.80 26.72
C PRO A 171 3.99 13.98 27.07
N ASN A 172 3.58 15.19 27.49
CA ASN A 172 2.22 15.50 27.93
C ASN A 172 1.45 16.39 26.93
N GLU A 173 1.98 16.62 25.73
CA GLU A 173 1.32 17.39 24.67
C GLU A 173 0.55 16.43 23.74
N ALA A 174 -0.58 16.90 23.19
CA ALA A 174 -1.36 16.11 22.24
C ALA A 174 -0.52 15.79 20.98
N PRO A 175 -0.69 14.60 20.37
CA PRO A 175 -0.02 14.25 19.13
C PRO A 175 -0.26 15.28 18.03
N MET A 176 0.81 15.69 17.36
CA MET A 176 0.70 16.64 16.27
C MET A 176 0.04 15.97 15.07
N THR A 177 -1.00 16.59 14.53
CA THR A 177 -1.67 16.09 13.33
C THR A 177 -1.00 16.57 12.05
N PHE A 178 -1.40 15.97 10.93
CA PHE A 178 -0.99 16.40 9.59
C PHE A 178 -1.33 17.87 9.33
N ASP A 179 -2.60 18.27 9.54
CA ASP A 179 -3.07 19.63 9.30
C ASP A 179 -2.36 20.65 10.19
N GLU A 180 -2.08 20.29 11.45
CA GLU A 180 -1.34 21.14 12.38
C GLU A 180 0.10 21.37 11.94
N LEU A 181 0.74 20.36 11.35
CA LEU A 181 2.10 20.46 10.79
C LEU A 181 2.12 21.30 9.51
N GLU A 182 1.13 21.15 8.63
CA GLU A 182 1.01 21.97 7.42
C GLU A 182 0.73 23.45 7.74
N ALA A 183 -0.12 23.72 8.73
CA ALA A 183 -0.49 25.09 9.10
C ALA A 183 0.61 25.83 9.89
N ARG A 184 1.60 25.13 10.45
CA ARG A 184 2.65 25.76 11.25
C ARG A 184 3.69 26.47 10.39
N HIS A 185 3.80 27.77 10.59
CA HIS A 185 4.93 28.57 10.10
C HIS A 185 6.28 28.09 10.68
N HIS A 186 7.33 28.17 9.87
CA HIS A 186 8.74 27.73 10.08
C HIS A 186 9.45 28.12 11.40
N ARG A 187 8.79 28.79 12.35
CA ARG A 187 9.40 29.27 13.61
C ARG A 187 9.52 28.23 14.72
N LYS A 188 8.79 27.10 14.64
CA LYS A 188 8.79 26.05 15.70
C LYS A 188 9.01 24.63 15.17
N VAL A 189 9.31 24.50 13.89
CA VAL A 189 9.48 23.23 13.20
C VAL A 189 10.85 23.22 12.56
N ASN A 190 11.58 22.12 12.68
CA ASN A 190 12.87 22.00 12.02
C ASN A 190 12.61 21.59 10.57
N GLU A 191 12.99 22.46 9.63
CA GLU A 191 12.96 22.13 8.22
C GLU A 191 14.30 21.55 7.76
N GLY A 192 14.22 20.51 6.96
CA GLY A 192 15.35 19.78 6.41
C GLY A 192 15.11 19.32 4.98
N ARG A 193 16.08 18.57 4.47
CA ARG A 193 16.03 17.89 3.17
C ARG A 193 16.20 16.40 3.35
N TYR A 194 15.65 15.62 2.43
CA TYR A 194 15.86 14.18 2.41
C TYR A 194 16.24 13.67 1.01
N GLU A 195 16.91 12.52 1.00
CA GLU A 195 17.28 11.77 -0.20
C GLU A 195 16.95 10.29 0.00
N ILE A 196 16.42 9.64 -1.04
CA ILE A 196 16.13 8.21 -1.06
C ILE A 196 17.03 7.53 -2.08
N ASN A 197 17.69 6.44 -1.68
CA ASN A 197 18.41 5.55 -2.58
C ASN A 197 17.98 4.10 -2.32
N GLY A 198 17.13 3.56 -3.18
CA GLY A 198 16.47 2.28 -2.94
C GLY A 198 15.61 2.37 -1.67
N ARG A 199 15.98 1.61 -0.62
CA ARG A 199 15.32 1.64 0.69
C ARG A 199 15.97 2.58 1.69
N ASP A 200 17.17 3.06 1.39
CA ASP A 200 17.91 3.92 2.30
C ASP A 200 17.38 5.34 2.20
N LEU A 201 17.17 5.97 3.34
CA LEU A 201 16.66 7.32 3.49
C LEU A 201 17.59 8.11 4.39
N VAL A 202 18.04 9.26 3.90
CA VAL A 202 18.84 10.20 4.68
C VAL A 202 18.09 11.51 4.78
N CYS A 203 17.89 12.01 5.99
CA CYS A 203 17.36 13.36 6.24
C CYS A 203 18.42 14.23 6.91
N THR A 204 18.51 15.49 6.52
CA THR A 204 19.41 16.49 7.11
C THR A 204 18.64 17.72 7.55
N PHE A 205 18.81 18.11 8.81
CA PHE A 205 18.23 19.29 9.43
C PHE A 205 19.31 20.23 9.96
N SER A 206 18.97 21.52 10.10
CA SER A 206 19.79 22.51 10.79
C SER A 206 19.06 23.02 12.03
N VAL A 207 19.50 22.60 13.21
CA VAL A 207 18.88 22.94 14.50
C VAL A 207 19.87 23.74 15.34
N ASN A 208 19.53 24.98 15.71
CA ASN A 208 20.42 25.89 16.46
C ASN A 208 21.84 25.99 15.83
N HIS A 209 21.92 26.17 14.52
CA HIS A 209 23.16 26.21 13.74
C HIS A 209 23.98 24.91 13.74
N ALA A 210 23.47 23.82 14.30
CA ALA A 210 24.10 22.51 14.27
C ALA A 210 23.37 21.57 13.30
N LYS A 211 24.14 20.80 12.54
CA LYS A 211 23.61 19.74 11.69
C LYS A 211 23.00 18.63 12.53
N VAL A 212 21.86 18.09 12.11
CA VAL A 212 21.28 16.84 12.59
C VAL A 212 21.03 15.94 11.40
N THR A 213 21.49 14.70 11.46
CA THR A 213 21.23 13.70 10.41
C THR A 213 20.37 12.59 10.94
N TYR A 214 19.46 12.12 10.09
CA TYR A 214 18.71 10.90 10.26
C TYR A 214 19.11 9.98 9.12
N GLU A 215 19.48 8.74 9.43
CA GLU A 215 19.77 7.68 8.47
C GLU A 215 18.82 6.54 8.79
N GLY A 216 18.09 6.06 7.80
CA GLY A 216 17.07 5.05 8.02
C GLY A 216 16.77 4.18 6.82
N THR A 217 15.96 3.17 7.06
CA THR A 217 15.51 2.22 6.05
C THR A 217 13.99 2.24 5.98
N ILE A 218 13.46 2.45 4.78
CA ILE A 218 12.03 2.46 4.49
C ILE A 218 11.53 1.02 4.36
N ASP A 219 10.52 0.68 5.15
CA ASP A 219 9.77 -0.57 5.02
C ASP A 219 8.26 -0.29 5.10
N LEU A 220 7.61 -0.25 3.93
CA LEU A 220 6.19 0.03 3.75
C LEU A 220 5.74 1.31 4.48
N ASP A 221 4.99 1.14 5.56
CA ASP A 221 4.42 2.21 6.37
C ASP A 221 5.34 2.57 7.54
N THR A 222 6.57 2.08 7.54
CA THR A 222 7.54 2.32 8.61
C THR A 222 8.88 2.82 8.08
N VAL A 223 9.56 3.58 8.92
CA VAL A 223 10.97 3.91 8.72
C VAL A 223 11.70 3.70 10.04
N GLU A 224 12.69 2.81 10.05
CA GLU A 224 13.63 2.74 11.18
C GLU A 224 14.68 3.82 10.98
N PHE A 225 14.76 4.78 11.90
CA PHE A 225 15.77 5.84 11.86
C PHE A 225 16.79 5.68 12.97
N ARG A 226 18.04 5.98 12.66
CA ARG A 226 19.09 6.38 13.59
C ARG A 226 19.43 7.83 13.33
N TRP A 227 19.59 8.61 14.39
CA TRP A 227 19.89 10.03 14.25
C TRP A 227 21.10 10.45 15.08
N TYR A 228 21.77 11.50 14.60
CA TYR A 228 22.94 12.10 15.25
C TYR A 228 22.88 13.63 15.16
N ASN A 229 23.01 14.29 16.32
CA ASN A 229 23.07 15.74 16.41
C ASN A 229 24.54 16.19 16.60
N TYR A 230 25.09 16.88 15.60
CA TYR A 230 26.51 17.24 15.57
C TYR A 230 26.91 18.31 16.58
N GLY A 231 25.96 19.13 17.04
CA GLY A 231 26.19 20.17 18.05
C GLY A 231 26.22 19.61 19.46
N THR A 232 25.24 18.78 19.82
CA THR A 232 25.12 18.19 21.16
C THR A 232 25.84 16.86 21.33
N LYS A 233 26.32 16.26 20.24
CA LYS A 233 26.92 14.91 20.17
C LYS A 233 25.99 13.79 20.65
N LYS A 234 24.67 14.07 20.72
CA LYS A 234 23.65 13.09 21.09
C LYS A 234 23.23 12.27 19.89
N ARG A 235 22.80 11.05 20.16
CA ARG A 235 22.27 10.10 19.18
C ARG A 235 21.05 9.38 19.71
N GLY A 236 20.28 8.80 18.81
CA GLY A 236 19.16 7.94 19.15
C GLY A 236 18.71 7.13 17.96
N GLN A 237 17.70 6.31 18.20
CA GLN A 237 17.05 5.52 17.17
C GLN A 237 15.56 5.39 17.49
N GLY A 238 14.75 5.11 16.47
CA GLY A 238 13.32 4.89 16.64
C GLY A 238 12.69 4.32 15.37
N LEU A 239 11.65 3.51 15.57
CA LEU A 239 10.78 3.05 14.49
C LEU A 239 9.63 4.04 14.33
N TYR A 240 9.57 4.69 13.17
CA TYR A 240 8.53 5.64 12.84
C TYR A 240 7.43 4.96 12.04
N GLN A 241 6.20 5.06 12.52
CA GLN A 241 5.01 4.54 11.86
C GLN A 241 4.30 5.65 11.09
N PHE A 242 3.90 5.39 9.85
CA PHE A 242 3.08 6.28 9.05
C PHE A 242 1.65 6.34 9.59
N ILE A 243 1.17 7.56 9.77
CA ILE A 243 -0.19 7.92 10.19
C ILE A 243 -0.78 8.75 9.03
N PRO A 244 -1.79 8.23 8.30
CA PRO A 244 -2.39 8.96 7.19
C PRO A 244 -3.12 10.21 7.68
N ALA A 245 -3.19 11.24 6.84
CA ALA A 245 -4.15 12.32 7.04
C ALA A 245 -5.59 11.78 6.87
N LEU A 246 -6.52 12.26 7.69
CA LEU A 246 -7.92 11.84 7.71
C LEU A 246 -8.78 12.67 6.75
#